data_AF-A0A6J4VBK5-F1
#
_entry.id   AF-A0A6J4VBK5-F1
#
_cell.length_a   1.000
_cell.length_b   1.000
_cell.length_c   1.000
_cell.angle_alpha   90.00
_cell.angle_beta   90.00
_cell.angle_gamma   90.00
#
_symmetry.space_group_name_H-M   'P 1'
#
loop_
_entity.id
_entity.type
_entity.pdbx_description
1 polymer ?
#
loop_
_entity_poly.entity_id
_entity_poly.type
_entity_poly.pdbx_seq_one_letter_code
_entity_poly.pdbx_strand_id
1 'polypeptide(L)'
;MTRDVDIVSDRLPGGTLVNACLDRRVMALADRGQSSGAVGDQWAAMCAEAVSGWNGAEQSAPGGAGPFRVTRVARLDDVPAVAATASRRGLQNPDFLVIGHGDDGTVVQGLDAKFSAETAKPRQVSAQVVSDLLQLRTILEPLTGALPDGVAVLDGMFLCPDYPLTRLAFTGQPGMLRPSVRPEQVMLIDAPADAFFGDVDGGWLIGSFADLDQIGLDVEDSLLASLYYFRLVRAVAGIQADERRALLGDGERYEVDYDLMQSDLGRRRSQAPSAIDLVRVWDRDADTIRGQREAVEQVAGLPVVSGELRERIERSAWQQGRIAPSLNKVRRRLGGWYRSELRGLVGPIVPPVDDLGAILDRVGRAGRSLMPALDRETARIVEEMVAEAPLREDLPAGTGATS
;
A
#
# COMPACT_ATOMS: atom_id res chain seq x y z
N MET A 1 12.17 20.61 -18.63
CA MET A 1 11.20 19.50 -18.49
C MET A 1 11.14 18.53 -19.68
N THR A 2 11.58 18.87 -20.91
CA THR A 2 11.52 17.93 -22.06
C THR A 2 12.66 16.90 -22.10
N ARG A 3 13.70 17.02 -21.26
CA ARG A 3 14.90 16.16 -21.36
C ARG A 3 14.65 14.73 -20.87
N ASP A 4 13.84 14.55 -19.84
CA ASP A 4 13.73 13.28 -19.12
C ASP A 4 13.13 12.16 -19.97
N VAL A 5 12.16 12.49 -20.82
CA VAL A 5 11.46 11.51 -21.69
C VAL A 5 12.31 11.04 -22.86
N ASP A 6 13.34 11.81 -23.22
CA ASP A 6 14.25 11.54 -24.33
C ASP A 6 15.53 10.82 -23.87
N ILE A 7 15.68 10.52 -22.57
CA ILE A 7 16.86 9.82 -22.05
C ILE A 7 16.86 8.36 -22.53
N VAL A 8 17.92 8.01 -23.25
CA VAL A 8 18.20 6.67 -23.77
C VAL A 8 19.53 6.18 -23.18
N SER A 9 19.56 4.94 -22.68
CA SER A 9 20.79 4.31 -22.18
C SER A 9 20.63 2.80 -22.12
N ASP A 10 21.65 2.06 -22.56
CA ASP A 10 21.71 0.59 -22.44
C ASP A 10 21.82 0.11 -20.98
N ARG A 11 22.09 1.03 -20.04
CA ARG A 11 22.11 0.74 -18.60
C ARG A 11 20.72 0.79 -17.96
N LEU A 12 19.72 1.29 -18.68
CA LEU A 12 18.34 1.38 -18.23
C LEU A 12 17.51 0.20 -18.76
N PRO A 13 16.67 -0.44 -17.92
CA PRO A 13 15.72 -1.44 -18.39
C PRO A 13 14.83 -0.88 -19.50
N GLY A 14 14.74 -1.61 -20.62
CA GLY A 14 13.96 -1.17 -21.78
C GLY A 14 14.55 0.01 -22.55
N GLY A 15 15.81 0.40 -22.26
CA GLY A 15 16.60 1.35 -23.05
C GLY A 15 16.27 2.83 -22.84
N THR A 16 15.20 3.17 -22.13
CA THR A 16 14.81 4.57 -21.85
C THR A 16 14.42 4.75 -20.39
N LEU A 17 14.50 5.98 -19.89
CA LEU A 17 14.13 6.27 -18.50
C LEU A 17 12.64 6.02 -18.23
N VAL A 18 11.76 6.35 -19.18
CA VAL A 18 10.33 6.07 -19.09
C VAL A 18 10.08 4.56 -18.99
N ASN A 19 10.71 3.76 -19.84
CA ASN A 19 10.55 2.30 -19.82
C ASN A 19 11.11 1.70 -18.53
N ALA A 20 12.25 2.18 -18.05
CA ALA A 20 12.86 1.75 -16.80
C ALA A 20 11.96 2.04 -15.60
N CYS A 21 11.31 3.21 -15.60
CA CYS A 21 10.35 3.58 -14.58
C CYS A 21 9.04 2.76 -14.67
N LEU A 22 8.65 2.27 -15.85
CA LEU A 22 7.46 1.42 -16.02
C LEU A 22 7.78 -0.09 -16.02
N ASP A 23 9.05 -0.46 -15.77
CA ASP A 23 9.47 -1.85 -15.77
C ASP A 23 8.81 -2.61 -14.59
N ARG A 24 7.98 -3.61 -14.94
CA ARG A 24 7.21 -4.37 -13.95
C ARG A 24 8.09 -5.14 -12.97
N ARG A 25 9.29 -5.56 -13.37
CA ARG A 25 10.22 -6.28 -12.50
C ARG A 25 10.86 -5.32 -11.51
N VAL A 26 11.26 -4.12 -11.96
CA VAL A 26 11.74 -3.06 -11.07
C VAL A 26 10.67 -2.69 -10.05
N MET A 27 9.43 -2.45 -10.49
CA MET A 27 8.32 -2.13 -9.59
C MET A 27 8.06 -3.24 -8.58
N ALA A 28 7.99 -4.50 -9.03
CA ALA A 28 7.76 -5.65 -8.14
C ALA A 28 8.86 -5.84 -7.10
N LEU A 29 10.13 -5.60 -7.45
CA LEU A 29 11.25 -5.64 -6.51
C LEU A 29 11.17 -4.46 -5.53
N ALA A 30 10.92 -3.26 -6.02
CA ALA A 30 10.82 -2.05 -5.21
C ALA A 30 9.67 -2.13 -4.18
N ASP A 31 8.55 -2.74 -4.55
CA ASP A 31 7.39 -2.91 -3.67
C ASP A 31 7.62 -3.93 -2.54
N ARG A 32 8.58 -4.85 -2.67
CA ARG A 32 9.04 -5.66 -1.53
C ARG A 32 9.62 -4.77 -0.43
N GLY A 33 10.31 -3.71 -0.83
CA GLY A 33 10.73 -2.63 0.04
C GLY A 33 9.69 -1.53 0.20
N GLN A 34 8.41 -1.75 -0.06
CA GLN A 34 7.32 -0.79 0.16
C GLN A 34 7.48 0.55 -0.61
N SER A 35 8.07 0.52 -1.81
CA SER A 35 8.27 1.74 -2.62
C SER A 35 6.98 2.49 -2.90
N SER A 36 5.91 1.81 -3.38
CA SER A 36 4.62 2.47 -3.61
C SER A 36 4.00 3.08 -2.36
N GLY A 37 4.20 2.48 -1.19
CA GLY A 37 3.74 3.03 0.09
C GLY A 37 4.45 4.33 0.42
N ALA A 38 5.79 4.31 0.42
CA ALA A 38 6.59 5.50 0.72
C ALA A 38 6.33 6.67 -0.26
N VAL A 39 6.22 6.39 -1.57
CA VAL A 39 5.86 7.40 -2.58
C VAL A 39 4.45 7.92 -2.36
N GLY A 40 3.50 7.03 -2.04
CA GLY A 40 2.11 7.41 -1.76
C GLY A 40 1.97 8.31 -0.54
N ASP A 41 2.61 7.93 0.57
CA ASP A 41 2.58 8.67 1.84
C ASP A 41 3.20 10.07 1.68
N GLN A 42 4.36 10.15 1.02
CA GLN A 42 5.03 11.42 0.75
C GLN A 42 4.20 12.30 -0.20
N TRP A 43 3.59 11.71 -1.22
CA TRP A 43 2.71 12.45 -2.12
C TRP A 43 1.47 13.01 -1.41
N ALA A 44 0.86 12.22 -0.53
CA ALA A 44 -0.26 12.66 0.28
C ALA A 44 0.13 13.82 1.22
N ALA A 45 1.35 13.79 1.79
CA ALA A 45 1.88 14.89 2.59
C ALA A 45 2.07 16.18 1.78
N MET A 46 2.71 16.12 0.61
CA MET A 46 2.87 17.29 -0.27
C MET A 46 1.52 17.84 -0.75
N CYS A 47 0.58 16.96 -1.08
CA CYS A 47 -0.79 17.37 -1.41
C CYS A 47 -1.45 18.10 -0.24
N ALA A 48 -1.31 17.58 0.98
CA ALA A 48 -1.87 18.20 2.18
C ALA A 48 -1.31 19.62 2.40
N GLU A 49 -0.02 19.83 2.18
CA GLU A 49 0.60 21.15 2.24
C GLU A 49 0.03 22.08 1.15
N ALA A 50 -0.02 21.60 -0.10
CA ALA A 50 -0.52 22.38 -1.23
C ALA A 50 -1.98 22.83 -1.05
N VAL A 51 -2.86 21.92 -0.61
CA VAL A 51 -4.29 22.24 -0.39
C VAL A 51 -4.54 23.05 0.88
N SER A 52 -3.65 22.98 1.88
CA SER A 52 -3.77 23.81 3.09
C SER A 52 -3.68 25.31 2.77
N GLY A 53 -2.92 25.66 1.73
CA GLY A 53 -2.82 27.03 1.21
C GLY A 53 -4.09 27.54 0.51
N TRP A 54 -5.11 26.70 0.28
CA TRP A 54 -6.30 27.10 -0.47
C TRP A 54 -7.31 27.89 0.35
N ASN A 55 -7.17 27.96 1.67
CA ASN A 55 -8.12 28.70 2.50
C ASN A 55 -8.21 30.17 2.06
N GLY A 56 -9.42 30.59 1.65
CA GLY A 56 -9.70 31.92 1.13
C GLY A 56 -9.47 32.08 -0.38
N ALA A 57 -8.87 31.10 -1.06
CA ALA A 57 -8.67 31.07 -2.50
C ALA A 57 -9.96 30.70 -3.24
N GLU A 58 -10.04 31.13 -4.49
CA GLU A 58 -11.10 30.72 -5.42
C GLU A 58 -10.67 29.43 -6.14
N GLN A 59 -11.57 28.46 -6.21
CA GLN A 59 -11.36 27.17 -6.88
C GLN A 59 -12.48 26.89 -7.88
N SER A 60 -12.14 26.16 -8.93
CA SER A 60 -13.09 25.73 -9.95
C SER A 60 -13.29 24.22 -9.85
N ALA A 61 -14.54 23.78 -9.88
CA ALA A 61 -14.86 22.36 -9.94
C ALA A 61 -14.90 21.85 -11.39
N PRO A 62 -14.56 20.58 -11.63
CA PRO A 62 -14.67 19.97 -12.95
C PRO A 62 -16.12 19.95 -13.42
N GLY A 63 -16.32 19.91 -14.74
CA GLY A 63 -17.65 19.81 -15.34
C GLY A 63 -18.41 21.14 -15.45
N GLY A 64 -17.73 22.28 -15.28
CA GLY A 64 -18.31 23.61 -15.53
C GLY A 64 -19.17 24.16 -14.38
N ALA A 65 -19.05 23.59 -13.19
CA ALA A 65 -19.54 24.23 -11.98
C ALA A 65 -18.82 25.58 -11.79
N GLY A 66 -19.56 26.60 -11.36
CA GLY A 66 -19.01 27.93 -11.11
C GLY A 66 -17.89 27.91 -10.06
N PRO A 67 -17.03 28.94 -10.03
CA PRO A 67 -16.01 29.04 -9.02
C PRO A 67 -16.62 29.15 -7.62
N PHE A 68 -15.90 28.69 -6.62
CA PHE A 68 -16.29 28.82 -5.22
C PHE A 68 -15.09 29.22 -4.38
N ARG A 69 -15.36 29.96 -3.29
CA ARG A 69 -14.32 30.38 -2.37
C ARG A 69 -14.14 29.33 -1.29
N VAL A 70 -12.95 28.75 -1.21
CA VAL A 70 -12.60 27.76 -0.19
C VAL A 70 -12.57 28.42 1.18
N THR A 71 -13.23 27.78 2.14
CA THR A 71 -13.25 28.21 3.54
C THR A 71 -12.51 27.25 4.45
N ARG A 72 -12.40 25.98 4.04
CA ARG A 72 -11.73 24.94 4.78
C ARG A 72 -11.32 23.80 3.86
N VAL A 73 -10.21 23.15 4.17
CA VAL A 73 -9.87 21.82 3.68
C VAL A 73 -9.76 20.88 4.88
N ALA A 74 -10.43 19.74 4.80
CA ALA A 74 -10.40 18.68 5.80
C ALA A 74 -9.64 17.48 5.24
N ARG A 75 -8.54 17.09 5.89
CA ARG A 75 -7.81 15.87 5.58
C ARG A 75 -8.44 14.70 6.33
N LEU A 76 -8.93 13.70 5.59
CA LEU A 76 -9.68 12.60 6.18
C LEU A 76 -8.77 11.57 6.87
N ASP A 77 -7.52 11.46 6.43
CA ASP A 77 -6.53 10.53 7.01
C ASP A 77 -6.08 10.92 8.42
N ASP A 78 -6.26 12.18 8.82
CA ASP A 78 -5.95 12.64 10.18
C ASP A 78 -6.84 11.98 11.24
N VAL A 79 -7.96 11.39 10.82
CA VAL A 79 -8.88 10.66 11.70
C VAL A 79 -9.04 9.23 11.17
N PRO A 80 -8.19 8.28 11.62
CA PRO A 80 -8.23 6.88 11.16
C PRO A 80 -9.60 6.21 11.30
N ALA A 81 -10.42 6.69 12.25
CA ALA A 81 -11.77 6.21 12.48
C ALA A 81 -12.72 6.49 11.28
N VAL A 82 -12.46 7.54 10.48
CA VAL A 82 -13.22 7.86 9.25
C VAL A 82 -13.05 6.73 8.24
N ALA A 83 -11.80 6.40 7.88
CA ALA A 83 -11.49 5.32 6.94
C ALA A 83 -12.02 3.95 7.44
N ALA A 84 -11.86 3.65 8.74
CA ALA A 84 -12.38 2.43 9.34
C ALA A 84 -13.93 2.35 9.29
N THR A 85 -14.62 3.48 9.42
CA THR A 85 -16.09 3.53 9.38
C THR A 85 -16.62 3.50 7.95
N ALA A 86 -16.01 4.24 7.03
CA ALA A 86 -16.32 4.18 5.61
C ALA A 86 -16.16 2.76 5.06
N SER A 87 -15.02 2.11 5.35
CA SER A 87 -14.73 0.73 4.95
C SER A 87 -15.77 -0.27 5.48
N ARG A 88 -16.17 -0.17 6.76
CA ARG A 88 -17.23 -1.02 7.34
C ARG A 88 -18.58 -0.88 6.64
N ARG A 89 -18.83 0.26 5.99
CA ARG A 89 -20.07 0.53 5.23
C ARG A 89 -19.90 0.36 3.72
N GLY A 90 -18.74 -0.10 3.25
CA GLY A 90 -18.45 -0.25 1.82
C GLY A 90 -18.36 1.06 1.06
N LEU A 91 -18.11 2.17 1.77
CA LEU A 91 -17.94 3.50 1.19
C LEU A 91 -16.49 3.72 0.77
N GLN A 92 -16.30 4.53 -0.28
CA GLN A 92 -14.99 5.07 -0.63
C GLN A 92 -14.72 6.33 0.20
N ASN A 93 -13.45 6.59 0.48
CA ASN A 93 -12.97 7.77 1.19
C ASN A 93 -11.93 8.49 0.32
N PRO A 94 -12.22 9.71 -0.16
CA PRO A 94 -11.17 10.57 -0.72
C PRO A 94 -10.22 11.01 0.40
N ASP A 95 -9.02 11.47 0.05
CA ASP A 95 -8.02 11.90 1.03
C ASP A 95 -8.40 13.25 1.67
N PHE A 96 -9.09 14.11 0.92
CA PHE A 96 -9.51 15.44 1.38
C PHE A 96 -10.96 15.77 1.04
N LEU A 97 -11.57 16.63 1.85
CA LEU A 97 -12.79 17.36 1.53
C LEU A 97 -12.49 18.87 1.51
N VAL A 98 -12.81 19.53 0.40
CA VAL A 98 -12.76 20.98 0.26
C VAL A 98 -14.16 21.53 0.51
N ILE A 99 -14.26 22.52 1.39
CA ILE A 99 -15.51 23.14 1.80
C ILE A 99 -15.43 24.62 1.48
N GLY A 100 -16.43 25.15 0.77
CA GLY A 100 -16.44 26.55 0.35
C GLY A 100 -17.83 27.11 0.17
N HIS A 101 -17.89 28.31 -0.40
CA HIS A 101 -19.12 29.02 -0.75
C HIS A 101 -19.10 29.37 -2.23
N GLY A 102 -20.09 28.86 -2.98
CA GLY A 102 -20.41 29.31 -4.32
C GLY A 102 -21.64 30.24 -4.31
N ASP A 103 -22.13 30.59 -5.49
CA ASP A 103 -23.28 31.50 -5.65
C ASP A 103 -24.56 30.96 -4.96
N ASP A 104 -24.77 29.65 -5.01
CA ASP A 104 -25.96 28.98 -4.48
C ASP A 104 -25.82 28.49 -3.02
N GLY A 105 -24.70 28.81 -2.35
CA GLY A 105 -24.46 28.46 -0.95
C GLY A 105 -23.23 27.60 -0.70
N THR A 106 -23.26 26.82 0.39
CA THR A 106 -22.12 25.97 0.78
C THR A 106 -21.93 24.82 -0.19
N VAL A 107 -20.68 24.61 -0.61
CA VAL A 107 -20.27 23.52 -1.50
C VAL A 107 -19.26 22.61 -0.80
N VAL A 108 -19.30 21.32 -1.16
CA VAL A 108 -18.31 20.32 -0.73
C VAL A 108 -17.82 19.54 -1.94
N GLN A 109 -16.50 19.36 -2.02
CA GLN A 109 -15.83 18.65 -3.09
C GLN A 109 -14.79 17.68 -2.50
N GLY A 110 -14.72 16.46 -3.03
CA GLY A 110 -13.68 15.50 -2.66
C GLY A 110 -12.40 15.70 -3.47
N LEU A 111 -11.23 15.50 -2.85
CA LEU A 111 -9.95 15.39 -3.55
C LEU A 111 -9.23 14.11 -3.13
N ASP A 112 -8.54 13.50 -4.08
CA ASP A 112 -7.80 12.25 -3.86
C ASP A 112 -6.40 12.38 -4.48
N ALA A 113 -5.37 12.16 -3.65
CA ALA A 113 -3.99 12.23 -4.05
C ALA A 113 -3.60 10.95 -4.80
N LYS A 114 -3.12 11.13 -6.03
CA LYS A 114 -2.65 10.03 -6.87
C LYS A 114 -1.34 10.41 -7.54
N PHE A 115 -0.28 9.69 -7.20
CA PHE A 115 1.03 9.92 -7.82
C PHE A 115 1.02 9.62 -9.34
N SER A 116 0.08 8.81 -9.81
CA SER A 116 -0.16 8.58 -11.25
C SER A 116 -1.65 8.56 -11.58
N ALA A 117 -2.03 9.32 -12.61
CA ALA A 117 -3.38 9.40 -13.15
C ALA A 117 -3.90 8.04 -13.67
N GLU A 118 -3.03 7.08 -14.00
CA GLU A 118 -3.44 5.74 -14.45
C GLU A 118 -4.21 4.96 -13.37
N THR A 119 -3.91 5.25 -12.09
CA THR A 119 -4.53 4.56 -10.95
C THR A 119 -5.80 5.25 -10.46
N ALA A 120 -6.08 6.45 -10.97
CA ALA A 120 -7.24 7.24 -10.60
C ALA A 120 -8.52 6.68 -11.23
N LYS A 121 -9.57 6.56 -10.42
CA LYS A 121 -10.90 6.09 -10.84
C LYS A 121 -11.95 7.16 -10.51
N PRO A 122 -12.71 7.69 -11.49
CA PRO A 122 -13.64 8.81 -11.27
C PRO A 122 -14.59 8.63 -10.08
N ARG A 123 -15.01 7.39 -9.80
CA ARG A 123 -15.88 7.07 -8.67
C ARG A 123 -15.30 7.51 -7.31
N GLN A 124 -13.98 7.51 -7.13
CA GLN A 124 -13.32 7.82 -5.85
C GLN A 124 -13.62 9.23 -5.34
N VAL A 125 -13.88 10.17 -6.26
CA VAL A 125 -14.10 11.58 -5.95
C VAL A 125 -15.45 12.08 -6.48
N SER A 126 -16.38 11.17 -6.82
CA SER A 126 -17.67 11.59 -7.37
C SER A 126 -18.54 12.28 -6.31
N ALA A 127 -19.43 13.16 -6.76
CA ALA A 127 -20.39 13.81 -5.86
C ALA A 127 -21.22 12.80 -5.04
N GLN A 128 -21.54 11.65 -5.65
CA GLN A 128 -22.25 10.56 -4.95
C GLN A 128 -21.44 9.99 -3.78
N VAL A 129 -20.14 9.69 -3.99
CA VAL A 129 -19.28 9.15 -2.93
C VAL A 129 -19.14 10.14 -1.79
N VAL A 130 -18.94 11.42 -2.11
CA VAL A 130 -18.85 12.47 -1.09
C VAL A 130 -20.18 12.62 -0.34
N SER A 131 -21.32 12.59 -1.04
CA SER A 131 -22.65 12.64 -0.42
C SER A 131 -22.90 11.48 0.53
N ASP A 132 -22.55 10.25 0.13
CA ASP A 132 -22.67 9.05 0.97
C ASP A 132 -21.76 9.14 2.20
N LEU A 133 -20.56 9.69 2.03
CA LEU A 133 -19.61 9.89 3.11
C LEU A 133 -20.11 10.93 4.13
N LEU A 134 -20.74 12.03 3.68
CA LEU A 134 -21.33 13.05 4.55
C LEU A 134 -22.47 12.52 5.43
N GLN A 135 -23.02 11.34 5.14
CA GLN A 135 -23.97 10.65 6.04
C GLN A 135 -23.30 10.18 7.35
N LEU A 136 -21.97 10.17 7.41
CA LEU A 136 -21.20 9.86 8.63
C LEU A 136 -21.05 11.09 9.55
N ARG A 137 -22.08 11.93 9.67
CA ARG A 137 -22.04 13.25 10.35
C ARG A 137 -21.22 13.26 11.65
N THR A 138 -21.50 12.35 12.59
CA THR A 138 -20.83 12.30 13.90
C THR A 138 -19.31 12.15 13.83
N ILE A 139 -18.78 11.45 12.82
CA ILE A 139 -17.33 11.22 12.71
C ILE A 139 -16.63 12.30 11.88
N LEU A 140 -17.37 13.00 11.01
CA LEU A 140 -16.83 14.02 10.11
C LEU A 140 -16.94 15.42 10.70
N GLU A 141 -17.94 15.71 11.52
CA GLU A 141 -18.15 17.02 12.15
C GLU A 141 -16.91 17.63 12.82
N PRO A 142 -16.03 16.85 13.51
CA PRO A 142 -14.78 17.40 14.05
C PRO A 142 -13.84 17.97 12.97
N LEU A 143 -13.88 17.42 11.75
CA LEU A 143 -13.06 17.85 10.62
C LEU A 143 -13.77 18.94 9.80
N THR A 144 -15.03 18.69 9.43
CA THR A 144 -15.79 19.53 8.51
C THR A 144 -16.48 20.70 9.19
N GLY A 145 -16.65 20.64 10.52
CA GLY A 145 -17.61 21.48 11.23
C GLY A 145 -19.06 21.04 10.94
N ALA A 146 -20.01 21.77 11.53
CA ALA A 146 -21.43 21.60 11.22
C ALA A 146 -21.71 22.16 9.83
N LEU A 147 -21.99 21.28 8.87
CA LEU A 147 -22.41 21.66 7.53
C LEU A 147 -23.92 21.93 7.51
N PRO A 148 -24.40 22.94 6.76
CA PRO A 148 -25.83 23.21 6.63
C PRO A 148 -26.53 22.06 5.91
N ASP A 149 -27.83 21.89 6.18
CA ASP A 149 -28.66 21.01 5.37
C ASP A 149 -28.78 21.56 3.95
N GLY A 150 -28.75 20.67 2.95
CA GLY A 150 -28.82 21.06 1.53
C GLY A 150 -27.50 21.52 0.91
N VAL A 151 -26.35 21.19 1.51
CA VAL A 151 -25.02 21.43 0.93
C VAL A 151 -24.92 20.88 -0.50
N ALA A 152 -24.38 21.69 -1.41
CA ALA A 152 -24.15 21.26 -2.78
C ALA A 152 -22.87 20.42 -2.87
N VAL A 153 -23.01 19.16 -3.28
CA VAL A 153 -21.86 18.25 -3.42
C VAL A 153 -21.44 18.22 -4.89
N LEU A 154 -20.19 18.59 -5.15
CA LEU A 154 -19.62 18.68 -6.50
C LEU A 154 -18.78 17.44 -6.82
N ASP A 155 -18.63 17.15 -8.12
CA ASP A 155 -17.62 16.18 -8.55
C ASP A 155 -16.21 16.69 -8.22
N GLY A 156 -15.39 15.77 -7.74
CA GLY A 156 -14.06 16.05 -7.25
C GLY A 156 -12.94 15.89 -8.27
N MET A 157 -11.71 16.08 -7.78
CA MET A 157 -10.50 16.07 -8.59
C MET A 157 -9.43 15.16 -7.98
N PHE A 158 -8.48 14.77 -8.82
CA PHE A 158 -7.27 14.08 -8.42
C PHE A 158 -6.11 15.05 -8.36
N LEU A 159 -5.33 14.98 -7.28
CA LEU A 159 -4.09 15.71 -7.14
C LEU A 159 -2.96 14.83 -7.64
N CYS A 160 -2.36 15.19 -8.78
CA CYS A 160 -1.27 14.44 -9.41
C CYS A 160 -0.02 15.33 -9.51
N PRO A 161 1.20 14.75 -9.45
CA PRO A 161 2.40 15.53 -9.62
C PRO A 161 2.50 16.03 -11.06
N ASP A 162 3.00 17.26 -11.20
CA ASP A 162 3.34 17.82 -12.51
C ASP A 162 4.67 17.26 -13.01
N TYR A 163 4.63 16.04 -13.54
CA TYR A 163 5.83 15.37 -14.04
C TYR A 163 5.55 14.58 -15.32
N PRO A 164 6.61 14.13 -16.03
CA PRO A 164 6.45 13.54 -17.36
C PRO A 164 5.43 12.40 -17.46
N LEU A 165 5.36 11.48 -16.50
CA LEU A 165 4.44 10.34 -16.62
C LEU A 165 2.96 10.75 -16.49
N THR A 166 2.60 11.73 -15.64
CA THR A 166 1.23 12.25 -15.60
C THR A 166 0.81 12.78 -16.97
N ARG A 167 1.71 13.54 -17.61
CA ARG A 167 1.44 14.15 -18.93
C ARG A 167 1.35 13.08 -20.02
N LEU A 168 2.28 12.13 -20.04
CA LEU A 168 2.32 11.04 -21.03
C LEU A 168 1.13 10.09 -20.94
N ALA A 169 0.58 9.88 -19.74
CA ALA A 169 -0.61 9.06 -19.55
C ALA A 169 -1.81 9.60 -20.36
N PHE A 170 -1.95 10.92 -20.47
CA PHE A 170 -3.01 11.56 -21.25
C PHE A 170 -2.73 11.63 -22.76
N THR A 171 -1.47 11.53 -23.20
CA THR A 171 -1.13 11.45 -24.63
C THR A 171 -1.29 10.03 -25.20
N GLY A 172 -1.49 9.02 -24.35
CA GLY A 172 -1.74 7.64 -24.76
C GLY A 172 -0.50 6.93 -25.32
N GLN A 173 0.67 7.17 -24.71
CA GLN A 173 1.93 6.53 -25.11
C GLN A 173 1.83 4.99 -25.04
N PRO A 174 2.38 4.25 -26.02
CA PRO A 174 2.43 2.79 -25.96
C PRO A 174 3.10 2.28 -24.67
N GLY A 175 2.45 1.32 -24.00
CA GLY A 175 2.94 0.74 -22.73
C GLY A 175 2.35 1.37 -21.47
N MET A 176 1.71 2.54 -21.58
CA MET A 176 0.99 3.20 -20.49
C MET A 176 -0.50 2.87 -20.53
N LEU A 177 -1.11 2.71 -19.34
CA LEU A 177 -2.55 2.54 -19.25
C LEU A 177 -3.21 3.90 -19.47
N ARG A 178 -4.19 3.97 -20.38
CA ARG A 178 -4.98 5.21 -20.53
C ARG A 178 -5.73 5.50 -19.23
N PRO A 179 -5.61 6.71 -18.66
CA PRO A 179 -6.38 7.10 -17.49
C PRO A 179 -7.88 6.95 -17.75
N SER A 180 -8.61 6.52 -16.72
CA SER A 180 -10.08 6.47 -16.76
C SER A 180 -10.73 7.82 -16.43
N VAL A 181 -9.91 8.76 -15.94
CA VAL A 181 -10.28 10.14 -15.60
C VAL A 181 -10.03 11.08 -16.77
N ARG A 182 -10.76 12.19 -16.81
CA ARG A 182 -10.55 13.24 -17.82
C ARG A 182 -9.45 14.22 -17.38
N PRO A 183 -8.74 14.89 -18.31
CA PRO A 183 -7.73 15.89 -17.94
C PRO A 183 -8.25 16.98 -16.99
N GLU A 184 -9.48 17.45 -17.18
CA GLU A 184 -10.10 18.46 -16.31
C GLU A 184 -10.41 17.98 -14.89
N GLN A 185 -10.32 16.66 -14.62
CA GLN A 185 -10.45 16.09 -13.29
C GLN A 185 -9.10 15.93 -12.59
N VAL A 186 -8.00 16.32 -13.23
CA VAL A 186 -6.65 16.23 -12.67
C VAL A 186 -6.08 17.62 -12.46
N MET A 187 -5.76 17.91 -11.22
CA MET A 187 -4.99 19.09 -10.86
C MET A 187 -3.52 18.67 -10.71
N LEU A 188 -2.66 19.38 -11.45
CA LEU A 188 -1.22 19.18 -11.39
C LEU A 188 -0.64 20.04 -10.26
N ILE A 189 0.06 19.39 -9.33
CA ILE A 189 0.74 20.03 -8.22
C ILE A 189 2.25 19.90 -8.45
N ASP A 190 2.98 21.00 -8.24
CA ASP A 190 4.43 21.00 -8.39
C ASP A 190 5.07 20.04 -7.37
N ALA A 191 6.07 19.30 -7.82
CA ALA A 191 6.72 18.25 -7.04
C ALA A 191 8.22 18.22 -7.35
N PRO A 192 8.99 19.21 -6.87
CA PRO A 192 10.45 19.22 -7.00
C PRO A 192 11.03 17.92 -6.43
N ALA A 193 12.01 17.32 -7.12
CA ALA A 193 12.47 15.98 -6.76
C ALA A 193 13.26 15.96 -5.44
N ASP A 194 14.04 17.00 -5.20
CA ASP A 194 14.76 17.27 -3.96
C ASP A 194 13.79 17.38 -2.76
N ALA A 195 12.73 18.15 -2.88
CA ALA A 195 11.71 18.28 -1.85
C ALA A 195 10.90 16.98 -1.68
N PHE A 196 10.60 16.29 -2.79
CA PHE A 196 9.83 15.04 -2.74
C PHE A 196 10.61 13.94 -2.02
N PHE A 197 11.88 13.70 -2.37
CA PHE A 197 12.65 12.57 -1.82
C PHE A 197 13.58 12.94 -0.66
N GLY A 198 13.77 14.23 -0.34
CA GLY A 198 14.72 14.70 0.67
C GLY A 198 14.48 14.12 2.07
N ASP A 199 13.21 13.98 2.46
CA ASP A 199 12.82 13.47 3.78
C ASP A 199 12.39 11.99 3.77
N VAL A 200 12.45 11.32 2.61
CA VAL A 200 12.04 9.92 2.49
C VAL A 200 13.19 9.01 2.87
N ASP A 201 12.93 8.00 3.71
CA ASP A 201 13.91 7.00 4.12
C ASP A 201 14.63 6.36 2.91
N GLY A 202 15.95 6.56 2.86
CA GLY A 202 16.82 6.10 1.78
C GLY A 202 16.84 7.03 0.54
N GLY A 203 16.12 8.14 0.54
CA GLY A 203 16.12 9.12 -0.56
C GLY A 203 17.51 9.67 -0.87
N TRP A 204 18.34 9.89 0.15
CA TRP A 204 19.73 10.32 0.00
C TRP A 204 20.63 9.32 -0.76
N LEU A 205 20.20 8.06 -0.95
CA LEU A 205 20.92 7.06 -1.75
C LEU A 205 20.64 7.16 -3.25
N ILE A 206 19.63 7.93 -3.68
CA ILE A 206 19.23 8.08 -5.09
C ILE A 206 20.44 8.46 -5.96
N GLY A 207 21.20 9.47 -5.54
CA GLY A 207 22.41 9.91 -6.26
C GLY A 207 23.47 8.82 -6.38
N SER A 208 23.67 8.01 -5.33
CA SER A 208 24.64 6.91 -5.34
C SER A 208 24.28 5.82 -6.36
N PHE A 209 22.99 5.56 -6.58
CA PHE A 209 22.55 4.65 -7.65
C PHE A 209 22.63 5.32 -9.03
N ALA A 210 22.26 6.60 -9.15
CA ALA A 210 22.33 7.34 -10.40
C ALA A 210 23.76 7.44 -10.97
N ASP A 211 24.74 7.62 -10.09
CA ASP A 211 26.17 7.66 -10.40
C ASP A 211 26.72 6.38 -11.05
N LEU A 212 26.02 5.25 -10.89
CA LEU A 212 26.38 3.99 -11.56
C LEU A 212 26.02 4.04 -13.04
N ASP A 213 24.84 4.59 -13.34
CA ASP A 213 24.32 4.60 -14.70
C ASP A 213 24.87 5.79 -15.51
N GLN A 214 25.20 6.91 -14.87
CA GLN A 214 25.78 8.11 -15.52
C GLN A 214 24.98 8.58 -16.74
N ILE A 215 23.65 8.62 -16.63
CA ILE A 215 22.72 8.94 -17.74
C ILE A 215 22.71 10.44 -18.13
N GLY A 216 23.58 11.26 -17.55
CA GLY A 216 23.75 12.67 -17.92
C GLY A 216 22.60 13.57 -17.50
N LEU A 217 21.89 13.21 -16.44
CA LEU A 217 20.75 13.94 -15.91
C LEU A 217 20.92 14.10 -14.39
N ASP A 218 20.63 15.30 -13.90
CA ASP A 218 20.61 15.59 -12.47
C ASP A 218 19.32 15.05 -11.86
N VAL A 219 19.45 14.18 -10.87
CA VAL A 219 18.32 13.52 -10.22
C VAL A 219 17.55 14.48 -9.32
N GLU A 220 18.20 15.50 -8.76
CA GLU A 220 17.57 16.52 -7.91
C GLU A 220 16.59 17.40 -8.73
N ASP A 221 16.85 17.53 -10.03
CA ASP A 221 16.01 18.30 -10.97
C ASP A 221 14.93 17.45 -11.67
N SER A 222 14.90 16.12 -11.45
CA SER A 222 14.03 15.21 -12.20
C SER A 222 13.31 14.23 -11.28
N LEU A 223 12.01 14.47 -11.07
CA LEU A 223 11.15 13.57 -10.31
C LEU A 223 11.09 12.17 -10.97
N LEU A 224 11.15 12.11 -12.31
CA LEU A 224 11.13 10.83 -13.03
C LEU A 224 12.40 10.00 -12.76
N ALA A 225 13.58 10.62 -12.84
CA ALA A 225 14.83 9.92 -12.57
C ALA A 225 14.96 9.54 -11.09
N SER A 226 14.64 10.47 -10.20
CA SER A 226 14.61 10.21 -8.76
C SER A 226 13.66 9.07 -8.41
N LEU A 227 12.47 9.00 -9.01
CA LEU A 227 11.54 7.88 -8.80
C LEU A 227 12.12 6.53 -9.24
N TYR A 228 12.76 6.47 -10.41
CA TYR A 228 13.39 5.25 -10.89
C TYR A 228 14.51 4.78 -9.94
N TYR A 229 15.43 5.67 -9.57
CA TYR A 229 16.53 5.32 -8.68
C TYR A 229 16.07 5.04 -7.25
N PHE A 230 15.06 5.76 -6.76
CA PHE A 230 14.43 5.46 -5.48
C PHE A 230 13.85 4.05 -5.47
N ARG A 231 13.20 3.61 -6.55
CA ARG A 231 12.73 2.22 -6.67
C ARG A 231 13.87 1.20 -6.59
N LEU A 232 15.04 1.50 -7.13
CA LEU A 232 16.21 0.64 -6.98
C LEU A 232 16.71 0.60 -5.53
N VAL A 233 16.76 1.74 -4.84
CA VAL A 233 17.07 1.81 -3.40
C VAL A 233 16.08 0.94 -2.62
N ARG A 234 14.77 1.10 -2.87
CA ARG A 234 13.72 0.30 -2.21
C ARG A 234 13.78 -1.17 -2.58
N ALA A 235 14.20 -1.52 -3.79
CA ALA A 235 14.42 -2.92 -4.16
C ALA A 235 15.51 -3.55 -3.28
N VAL A 236 16.64 -2.85 -3.07
CA VAL A 236 17.70 -3.33 -2.17
C VAL A 236 17.24 -3.36 -0.72
N ALA A 237 16.45 -2.37 -0.27
CA ALA A 237 15.84 -2.38 1.06
C ALA A 237 14.97 -3.63 1.29
N GLY A 238 14.14 -3.98 0.30
CA GLY A 238 13.32 -5.20 0.33
C GLY A 238 14.17 -6.47 0.37
N ILE A 239 15.25 -6.52 -0.42
CA ILE A 239 16.18 -7.65 -0.44
C ILE A 239 16.89 -7.81 0.92
N GLN A 240 17.40 -6.74 1.52
CA GLN A 240 18.02 -6.79 2.85
C GLN A 240 17.03 -7.25 3.93
N ALA A 241 15.76 -6.82 3.82
CA ALA A 241 14.70 -7.30 4.72
C ALA A 241 14.47 -8.81 4.55
N ASP A 242 14.45 -9.32 3.31
CA ASP A 242 14.36 -10.75 3.02
C ASP A 242 15.55 -11.53 3.60
N GLU A 243 16.75 -10.96 3.52
CA GLU A 243 18.00 -11.57 4.00
C GLU A 243 18.09 -11.64 5.53
N ARG A 244 17.53 -10.67 6.25
CA ARG A 244 17.80 -10.50 7.69
C ARG A 244 16.62 -10.80 8.59
N ARG A 245 15.40 -10.71 8.08
CA ARG A 245 14.22 -11.06 8.86
C ARG A 245 14.32 -12.53 9.26
N ALA A 246 13.99 -12.84 10.52
CA ALA A 246 13.93 -14.23 10.96
C ALA A 246 13.02 -15.07 10.04
N LEU A 247 13.42 -16.31 9.74
CA LEU A 247 12.64 -17.29 8.97
C LEU A 247 11.39 -17.73 9.76
N LEU A 248 11.52 -17.76 11.09
CA LEU A 248 10.46 -17.91 12.06
C LEU A 248 10.69 -16.89 13.17
N GLY A 249 9.77 -15.95 13.38
CA GLY A 249 9.91 -14.87 14.37
C GLY A 249 8.64 -14.01 14.44
N ASP A 250 8.68 -12.94 15.23
CA ASP A 250 7.52 -12.12 15.62
C ASP A 250 6.88 -11.33 14.48
N GLY A 251 7.40 -11.48 13.27
CA GLY A 251 6.99 -10.66 12.15
C GLY A 251 7.29 -9.17 12.36
N GLU A 252 8.09 -8.82 13.38
CA GLU A 252 8.59 -7.46 13.62
C GLU A 252 9.09 -6.86 12.32
N ARG A 253 8.79 -5.56 12.15
CA ARG A 253 9.25 -4.80 10.99
C ARG A 253 10.78 -4.81 11.05
N TYR A 254 11.40 -5.38 10.04
CA TYR A 254 12.83 -5.22 9.84
C TYR A 254 13.07 -3.74 9.49
N GLU A 255 13.80 -3.05 10.35
CA GLU A 255 14.25 -1.69 10.08
C GLU A 255 15.41 -1.76 9.10
N VAL A 256 15.28 -1.06 7.98
CA VAL A 256 16.27 -1.05 6.91
C VAL A 256 17.44 -0.18 7.34
N ASP A 257 18.64 -0.75 7.32
CA ASP A 257 19.89 -0.07 7.64
C ASP A 257 20.48 0.52 6.34
N TYR A 258 20.15 1.77 6.05
CA TYR A 258 20.61 2.47 4.84
C TYR A 258 22.11 2.80 4.88
N ASP A 259 22.71 2.96 6.06
CA ASP A 259 24.15 3.18 6.19
C ASP A 259 24.93 1.92 5.81
N LEU A 260 24.41 0.75 6.21
CA LEU A 260 24.94 -0.53 5.79
C LEU A 260 24.69 -0.78 4.30
N MET A 261 23.54 -0.36 3.76
CA MET A 261 23.30 -0.39 2.32
C MET A 261 24.33 0.43 1.54
N GLN A 262 24.66 1.64 2.01
CA GLN A 262 25.64 2.51 1.37
C GLN A 262 27.04 1.89 1.39
N SER A 263 27.44 1.32 2.51
CA SER A 263 28.75 0.65 2.63
C SER A 263 28.84 -0.61 1.76
N ASP A 264 27.76 -1.39 1.64
CA ASP A 264 27.68 -2.53 0.71
C ASP A 264 27.64 -2.10 -0.76
N LEU A 265 27.00 -0.96 -1.08
CA LEU A 265 26.97 -0.41 -2.44
C LEU A 265 28.38 -0.17 -2.96
N GLY A 266 29.25 0.44 -2.16
CA GLY A 266 30.66 0.66 -2.53
C GLY A 266 31.41 -0.64 -2.84
N ARG A 267 31.18 -1.70 -2.05
CA ARG A 267 31.81 -3.01 -2.23
C ARG A 267 31.31 -3.71 -3.52
N ARG A 268 30.00 -3.67 -3.75
CA ARG A 268 29.33 -4.40 -4.85
C ARG A 268 29.37 -3.65 -6.19
N ARG A 269 29.61 -2.34 -6.18
CA ARG A 269 29.72 -1.49 -7.38
C ARG A 269 30.66 -2.04 -8.45
N SER A 270 31.78 -2.65 -8.05
CA SER A 270 32.75 -3.22 -9.00
C SER A 270 32.23 -4.44 -9.80
N GLN A 271 31.13 -5.04 -9.37
CA GLN A 271 30.57 -6.27 -9.93
C GLN A 271 29.35 -6.02 -10.84
N ALA A 272 28.92 -4.76 -10.97
CA ALA A 272 27.69 -4.40 -11.68
C ALA A 272 27.95 -3.26 -12.68
N PRO A 273 27.59 -3.43 -13.97
CA PRO A 273 27.78 -2.39 -14.99
C PRO A 273 26.69 -1.30 -14.96
N SER A 274 25.62 -1.49 -14.19
CA SER A 274 24.49 -0.57 -14.05
C SER A 274 23.87 -0.67 -12.65
N ALA A 275 23.04 0.30 -12.28
CA ALA A 275 22.30 0.33 -11.03
C ALA A 275 21.32 -0.86 -10.92
N ILE A 276 20.62 -1.22 -12.00
CA ILE A 276 19.73 -2.38 -12.00
C ILE A 276 20.50 -3.70 -11.89
N ASP A 277 21.67 -3.82 -12.52
CA ASP A 277 22.49 -5.02 -12.38
C ASP A 277 23.05 -5.15 -10.98
N LEU A 278 23.31 -4.04 -10.29
CA LEU A 278 23.66 -4.04 -8.88
C LEU A 278 22.54 -4.62 -8.02
N VAL A 279 21.29 -4.19 -8.24
CA VAL A 279 20.11 -4.80 -7.58
C VAL A 279 20.02 -6.29 -7.88
N ARG A 280 20.29 -6.73 -9.12
CA ARG A 280 20.30 -8.16 -9.49
C ARG A 280 21.42 -8.96 -8.83
N VAL A 281 22.56 -8.34 -8.51
CA VAL A 281 23.61 -8.99 -7.71
C VAL A 281 23.11 -9.23 -6.29
N TRP A 282 22.51 -8.22 -5.65
CA TRP A 282 21.87 -8.39 -4.33
C TRP A 282 20.76 -9.45 -4.37
N ASP A 283 19.89 -9.41 -5.37
CA ASP A 283 18.75 -10.33 -5.48
C ASP A 283 19.24 -11.78 -5.58
N ARG A 284 20.31 -12.05 -6.36
CA ARG A 284 20.91 -13.39 -6.45
C ARG A 284 21.53 -13.87 -5.15
N ASP A 285 22.23 -12.99 -4.43
CA ASP A 285 22.83 -13.36 -3.15
C ASP A 285 21.77 -13.77 -2.12
N ALA A 286 20.60 -13.12 -2.17
CA ALA A 286 19.46 -13.42 -1.30
C ALA A 286 18.68 -14.70 -1.70
N ASP A 287 18.91 -15.28 -2.89
CA ASP A 287 18.15 -16.46 -3.37
C ASP A 287 18.25 -17.64 -2.40
N THR A 288 19.44 -17.86 -1.82
CA THR A 288 19.64 -18.96 -0.85
C THR A 288 18.78 -18.76 0.39
N ILE A 289 18.73 -17.54 0.93
CA ILE A 289 17.94 -17.22 2.12
C ILE A 289 16.44 -17.30 1.81
N ARG A 290 16.01 -16.86 0.62
CA ARG A 290 14.62 -17.02 0.17
C ARG A 290 14.22 -18.51 0.10
N GLY A 291 15.09 -19.38 -0.42
CA GLY A 291 14.86 -20.82 -0.39
C GLY A 291 14.75 -21.40 1.02
N GLN A 292 15.58 -20.94 1.96
CA GLN A 292 15.48 -21.33 3.37
C GLN A 292 14.14 -20.88 3.99
N ARG A 293 13.69 -19.66 3.67
CA ARG A 293 12.42 -19.10 4.13
C ARG A 293 11.24 -19.92 3.64
N GLU A 294 11.17 -20.20 2.35
CA GLU A 294 10.09 -21.01 1.75
C GLU A 294 10.01 -22.39 2.40
N ALA A 295 11.15 -23.05 2.61
CA ALA A 295 11.20 -24.35 3.27
C ALA A 295 10.70 -24.29 4.73
N VAL A 296 11.11 -23.29 5.49
CA VAL A 296 10.63 -23.08 6.88
C VAL A 296 9.14 -22.76 6.88
N GLU A 297 8.64 -21.90 5.98
CA GLU A 297 7.22 -21.56 5.88
C GLU A 297 6.34 -22.77 5.54
N GLN A 298 6.82 -23.67 4.68
CA GLN A 298 6.11 -24.89 4.33
C GLN A 298 5.95 -25.82 5.55
N VAL A 299 7.00 -25.98 6.36
CA VAL A 299 6.97 -26.85 7.55
C VAL A 299 6.26 -26.17 8.74
N ALA A 300 6.37 -24.85 8.86
CA ALA A 300 5.72 -24.03 9.88
C ALA A 300 4.27 -23.66 9.55
N GLY A 301 3.74 -24.11 8.40
CA GLY A 301 2.36 -23.90 8.01
C GLY A 301 1.37 -24.60 8.93
N LEU A 302 0.17 -24.04 9.09
CA LEU A 302 -0.91 -24.66 9.86
C LEU A 302 -1.24 -26.04 9.25
N PRO A 303 -1.09 -27.16 10.00
CA PRO A 303 -1.21 -28.51 9.46
C PRO A 303 -2.68 -28.97 9.42
N VAL A 304 -3.58 -28.13 8.90
CA VAL A 304 -5.02 -28.42 8.79
C VAL A 304 -5.52 -28.09 7.39
N VAL A 305 -6.15 -29.08 6.75
CA VAL A 305 -6.74 -28.94 5.41
C VAL A 305 -8.04 -28.13 5.52
N SER A 306 -8.34 -27.31 4.51
CA SER A 306 -9.52 -26.43 4.53
C SER A 306 -10.86 -27.14 4.73
N GLY A 307 -11.01 -28.36 4.20
CA GLY A 307 -12.22 -29.18 4.38
C GLY A 307 -12.42 -29.58 5.84
N GLU A 308 -11.39 -30.16 6.44
CA GLU A 308 -11.39 -30.56 7.84
C GLU A 308 -11.61 -29.38 8.79
N LEU A 309 -10.95 -28.24 8.55
CA LEU A 309 -11.16 -27.04 9.35
C LEU A 309 -12.61 -26.54 9.26
N ARG A 310 -13.22 -26.57 8.06
CA ARG A 310 -14.62 -26.18 7.87
C ARG A 310 -15.56 -27.07 8.68
N GLU A 311 -15.40 -28.39 8.61
CA GLU A 311 -16.21 -29.33 9.39
C GLU A 311 -16.11 -29.08 10.90
N ARG A 312 -14.90 -28.78 11.40
CA ARG A 312 -14.67 -28.45 12.81
C ARG A 312 -15.38 -27.15 13.22
N ILE A 313 -15.31 -26.12 12.38
CA ILE A 313 -15.99 -24.82 12.62
C ILE A 313 -17.51 -25.01 12.66
N GLU A 314 -18.07 -25.71 11.67
CA GLU A 314 -19.50 -25.98 11.56
C GLU A 314 -20.01 -26.78 12.75
N ARG A 315 -19.27 -27.83 13.15
CA ARG A 315 -19.61 -28.65 14.32
C ARG A 315 -19.63 -27.83 15.61
N SER A 316 -18.60 -27.00 15.84
CA SER A 316 -18.51 -26.15 17.03
C SER A 316 -19.65 -25.11 17.08
N ALA A 317 -19.92 -24.43 15.96
CA ALA A 317 -20.99 -23.45 15.88
C ALA A 317 -22.38 -24.10 16.03
N TRP A 318 -22.59 -25.29 15.46
CA TRP A 318 -23.84 -26.04 15.60
C TRP A 318 -24.10 -26.46 17.05
N GLN A 319 -23.08 -26.93 17.77
CA GLN A 319 -23.18 -27.27 19.20
C GLN A 319 -23.59 -26.08 20.07
N GLN A 320 -23.33 -24.85 19.59
CA GLN A 320 -23.70 -23.60 20.25
C GLN A 320 -25.02 -23.01 19.73
N GLY A 321 -25.69 -23.66 18.75
CA GLY A 321 -26.92 -23.16 18.13
C GLY A 321 -26.73 -21.92 17.26
N ARG A 322 -25.51 -21.65 16.78
CA ARG A 322 -25.12 -20.39 16.13
C ARG A 322 -24.70 -20.61 14.67
N ILE A 323 -24.58 -19.51 13.92
CA ILE A 323 -24.08 -19.55 12.54
C ILE A 323 -22.55 -19.67 12.58
N ALA A 324 -22.02 -20.55 11.73
CA ALA A 324 -20.59 -20.75 11.60
C ALA A 324 -19.86 -19.45 11.15
N PRO A 325 -18.77 -19.06 11.82
CA PRO A 325 -17.95 -17.94 11.37
C PRO A 325 -17.23 -18.24 10.05
N SER A 326 -16.73 -17.20 9.39
CA SER A 326 -15.97 -17.33 8.14
C SER A 326 -14.70 -18.18 8.32
N LEU A 327 -14.57 -19.24 7.52
CA LEU A 327 -13.39 -20.11 7.46
C LEU A 327 -12.08 -19.31 7.35
N ASN A 328 -12.04 -18.27 6.51
CA ASN A 328 -10.84 -17.45 6.30
C ASN A 328 -10.45 -16.67 7.55
N LYS A 329 -11.43 -16.17 8.31
CA LYS A 329 -11.17 -15.45 9.57
C LYS A 329 -10.66 -16.41 10.66
N VAL A 330 -11.30 -17.57 10.82
CA VAL A 330 -10.86 -18.60 11.78
C VAL A 330 -9.45 -19.10 11.42
N ARG A 331 -9.22 -19.46 10.16
CA ARG A 331 -7.90 -19.94 9.68
C ARG A 331 -6.80 -18.91 9.95
N ARG A 332 -7.08 -17.62 9.78
CA ARG A 332 -6.13 -16.54 10.06
C ARG A 332 -5.80 -16.45 11.55
N ARG A 333 -6.80 -16.42 12.43
CA ARG A 333 -6.60 -16.40 13.91
C ARG A 333 -5.85 -17.66 14.37
N LEU A 334 -6.28 -18.83 13.93
CA LEU A 334 -5.66 -20.11 14.28
C LEU A 334 -4.22 -20.23 13.76
N GLY A 335 -3.96 -19.77 12.53
CA GLY A 335 -2.60 -19.72 11.98
C GLY A 335 -1.68 -18.76 12.74
N GLY A 336 -2.21 -17.63 13.21
CA GLY A 336 -1.47 -16.69 14.07
C GLY A 336 -1.10 -17.31 15.42
N TRP A 337 -2.06 -17.94 16.10
CA TRP A 337 -1.81 -18.71 17.32
C TRP A 337 -0.75 -19.80 17.10
N TYR A 338 -0.95 -20.66 16.09
CA TYR A 338 -0.07 -21.80 15.83
C TYR A 338 1.37 -21.36 15.59
N ARG A 339 1.58 -20.30 14.80
CA ARG A 339 2.91 -19.73 14.57
C ARG A 339 3.52 -19.15 15.83
N SER A 340 2.72 -18.51 16.69
CA SER A 340 3.20 -17.99 17.98
C SER A 340 3.66 -19.10 18.90
N GLU A 341 2.88 -20.17 19.05
CA GLU A 341 3.24 -21.35 19.86
C GLU A 341 4.48 -22.06 19.30
N LEU A 342 4.52 -22.25 17.98
CA LEU A 342 5.64 -22.90 17.30
C LEU A 342 6.95 -22.13 17.54
N ARG A 343 6.88 -20.80 17.47
CA ARG A 343 7.98 -19.90 17.84
C ARG A 343 8.35 -20.01 19.32
N GLY A 344 7.38 -20.11 20.23
CA GLY A 344 7.64 -20.32 21.66
C GLY A 344 8.46 -21.60 21.93
N LEU A 345 8.24 -22.65 21.14
CA LEU A 345 8.96 -23.93 21.26
C LEU A 345 10.32 -23.95 20.55
N VAL A 346 10.43 -23.30 19.39
CA VAL A 346 11.65 -23.35 18.55
C VAL A 346 12.59 -22.17 18.81
N GLY A 347 12.06 -21.03 19.26
CA GLY A 347 12.75 -19.75 19.24
C GLY A 347 12.83 -19.15 17.83
N PRO A 348 13.40 -17.94 17.68
CA PRO A 348 13.61 -17.34 16.38
C PRO A 348 14.63 -18.12 15.55
N ILE A 349 14.42 -18.20 14.24
CA ILE A 349 15.37 -18.78 13.29
C ILE A 349 15.95 -17.63 12.45
N VAL A 350 17.21 -17.29 12.70
CA VAL A 350 17.89 -16.19 12.00
C VAL A 350 18.67 -16.75 10.80
N PRO A 351 18.46 -16.24 9.59
CA PRO A 351 19.26 -16.60 8.42
C PRO A 351 20.66 -15.95 8.43
N PRO A 352 21.63 -16.50 7.67
CA PRO A 352 21.57 -17.79 6.98
C PRO A 352 21.66 -18.96 7.98
N VAL A 353 21.01 -20.07 7.66
CA VAL A 353 21.06 -21.31 8.44
C VAL A 353 22.02 -22.31 7.81
N ASP A 354 23.03 -22.77 8.56
CA ASP A 354 24.03 -23.73 8.06
C ASP A 354 23.43 -25.14 7.84
N ASP A 355 22.64 -25.65 8.79
CA ASP A 355 21.96 -26.94 8.71
C ASP A 355 20.44 -26.76 8.65
N LEU A 356 19.94 -26.44 7.45
CA LEU A 356 18.51 -26.27 7.21
C LEU A 356 17.73 -27.55 7.54
N GLY A 357 18.28 -28.73 7.27
CA GLY A 357 17.60 -30.02 7.49
C GLY A 357 17.28 -30.24 8.97
N ALA A 358 18.26 -30.05 9.86
CA ALA A 358 18.06 -30.18 11.29
C ALA A 358 17.04 -29.17 11.84
N ILE A 359 17.03 -27.95 11.29
CA ILE A 359 16.03 -26.92 11.65
C ILE A 359 14.63 -27.33 11.21
N LEU A 360 14.44 -27.76 9.96
CA LEU A 360 13.13 -28.21 9.47
C LEU A 360 12.60 -29.39 10.29
N ASP A 361 13.46 -30.35 10.65
CA ASP A 361 13.11 -31.46 11.53
C ASP A 361 12.68 -31.00 12.92
N ARG A 362 13.37 -30.02 13.48
CA ARG A 362 13.03 -29.41 14.78
C ARG A 362 11.68 -28.70 14.71
N VAL A 363 11.44 -27.89 13.68
CA VAL A 363 10.16 -27.20 13.45
C VAL A 363 9.04 -28.22 13.27
N GLY A 364 9.25 -29.26 12.47
CA GLY A 364 8.26 -30.32 12.24
C GLY A 364 7.91 -31.11 13.52
N ARG A 365 8.90 -31.41 14.37
CA ARG A 365 8.65 -32.04 15.69
C ARG A 365 7.84 -31.13 16.60
N ALA A 366 8.19 -29.85 16.68
CA ALA A 366 7.45 -28.87 17.47
C ALA A 366 6.00 -28.72 16.96
N GLY A 367 5.80 -28.61 15.64
CA GLY A 367 4.47 -28.56 15.03
C GLY A 367 3.61 -29.78 15.35
N ARG A 368 4.18 -31.00 15.28
CA ARG A 368 3.48 -32.23 15.69
C ARG A 368 3.08 -32.22 17.17
N SER A 369 3.90 -31.64 18.04
CA SER A 369 3.58 -31.54 19.47
C SER A 369 2.40 -30.59 19.78
N LEU A 370 2.11 -29.64 18.87
CA LEU A 370 0.98 -28.72 18.99
C LEU A 370 -0.34 -29.30 18.46
N MET A 371 -0.30 -30.40 17.68
CA MET A 371 -1.51 -30.99 17.08
C MET A 371 -2.61 -31.33 18.10
N PRO A 372 -2.32 -31.90 19.28
CA PRO A 372 -3.36 -32.18 20.28
C PRO A 372 -4.07 -30.93 20.83
N ALA A 373 -3.47 -29.75 20.71
CA ALA A 373 -4.07 -28.49 21.17
C ALA A 373 -4.91 -27.79 20.09
N LEU A 374 -4.74 -28.13 18.80
CA LEU A 374 -5.43 -27.46 17.68
C LEU A 374 -6.95 -27.51 17.78
N ASP A 375 -7.51 -28.64 18.22
CA ASP A 375 -8.96 -28.83 18.31
C ASP A 375 -9.57 -27.89 19.36
N ARG A 376 -8.95 -27.84 20.54
CA ARG A 376 -9.36 -26.96 21.64
C ARG A 376 -9.26 -25.50 21.23
N GLU A 377 -8.18 -25.12 20.56
CA GLU A 377 -7.98 -23.76 20.11
C GLU A 377 -8.95 -23.34 18.99
N THR A 378 -9.25 -24.25 18.07
CA THR A 378 -10.27 -24.02 17.02
C THR A 378 -11.63 -23.76 17.68
N ALA A 379 -12.01 -24.55 18.68
CA ALA A 379 -13.26 -24.36 19.42
C ALA A 379 -13.29 -23.00 20.12
N ARG A 380 -12.23 -22.64 20.86
CA ARG A 380 -12.08 -21.34 21.53
C ARG A 380 -12.24 -20.16 20.57
N ILE A 381 -11.54 -20.18 19.43
CA ILE A 381 -11.62 -19.11 18.42
C ILE A 381 -13.03 -18.99 17.84
N VAL A 382 -13.69 -20.12 17.57
CA VAL A 382 -15.08 -20.12 17.07
C VAL A 382 -16.03 -19.55 18.12
N GLU A 383 -15.93 -19.97 19.38
CA GLU A 383 -16.70 -19.44 20.51
C GLU A 383 -16.57 -17.91 20.62
N GLU A 384 -15.34 -17.39 20.60
CA GLU A 384 -15.07 -15.95 20.65
C GLU A 384 -15.71 -15.20 19.48
N MET A 385 -15.52 -15.71 18.26
CA MET A 385 -16.07 -15.08 17.06
C MET A 385 -17.60 -15.11 16.99
N VAL A 386 -18.21 -16.15 17.56
CA VAL A 386 -19.66 -16.30 17.62
C VAL A 386 -20.26 -15.43 18.73
N ALA A 387 -19.56 -15.24 19.85
CA ALA A 387 -19.94 -14.30 20.90
C ALA A 387 -19.89 -12.84 20.42
N GLU A 388 -18.99 -12.52 19.50
CA GLU A 388 -18.89 -11.23 18.82
C GLU A 388 -19.98 -11.03 17.73
N ALA A 389 -20.74 -12.07 17.36
CA ALA A 389 -21.73 -12.03 16.28
C ALA A 389 -23.19 -11.91 16.79
N PRO A 390 -24.08 -11.20 16.08
CA PRO A 390 -25.50 -11.10 16.44
C PRO A 390 -26.21 -12.46 16.45
N LEU A 391 -27.31 -12.57 17.21
CA LEU A 391 -28.08 -13.82 17.31
C LEU A 391 -28.70 -14.19 15.94
N ARG A 392 -28.88 -15.49 15.69
CA ARG A 392 -29.47 -16.01 14.45
C ARG A 392 -30.92 -15.53 14.24
N GLU A 393 -31.59 -15.15 15.33
CA GLU A 393 -32.95 -14.59 15.36
C GLU A 393 -33.00 -13.10 14.96
N ASP A 394 -31.86 -12.40 14.90
CA ASP A 394 -31.78 -10.99 14.52
C ASP A 394 -31.55 -10.77 13.01
N LEU A 395 -31.44 -11.84 12.22
CA LEU A 395 -31.31 -11.75 10.77
C LEU A 395 -32.71 -11.70 10.14
N PRO A 396 -33.03 -10.70 9.30
CA PRO A 396 -34.30 -10.68 8.58
C PRO A 396 -34.40 -11.98 7.75
N ALA A 397 -35.55 -12.66 7.87
CA ALA A 397 -35.83 -13.88 7.12
C ALA A 397 -35.49 -13.64 5.64
N GLY A 398 -34.49 -14.38 5.15
CA GLY A 398 -33.85 -14.09 3.87
C GLY A 398 -34.85 -14.03 2.71
N THR A 399 -34.69 -12.98 1.91
CA THR A 399 -35.11 -12.93 0.51
C THR A 399 -34.62 -14.20 -0.19
N GLY A 400 -35.57 -15.05 -0.56
CA GLY A 400 -35.33 -16.29 -1.28
C GLY A 400 -34.56 -16.04 -2.58
N ALA A 401 -33.55 -16.88 -2.81
CA ALA A 401 -32.88 -16.99 -4.08
C ALA A 401 -33.87 -17.47 -5.15
N THR A 402 -34.08 -16.67 -6.19
CA THR A 402 -34.58 -17.16 -7.48
C THR A 402 -33.45 -17.87 -8.20
N SER A 403 -33.73 -19.14 -8.51
CA SER A 403 -33.02 -20.03 -9.44
C SER A 403 -32.82 -19.45 -10.82
#